data_AF-A0A519IWM7-F1
#
_entry.id   AF-A0A519IWM7-F1
#
_cell.length_a   1.000
_cell.length_b   1.000
_cell.length_c   1.000
_cell.angle_alpha   90.00
_cell.angle_beta   90.00
_cell.angle_gamma   90.00
#
_symmetry.space_group_name_H-M   'P 1'
#
loop_
_entity.id
_entity.type
_entity.pdbx_description
1 polymer ?
#
loop_
_entity_poly.entity_id
_entity_poly.type
_entity_poly.pdbx_seq_one_letter_code
_entity_poly.pdbx_strand_id
1 'polypeptide(L)'
;MKLLRGILVLAILAYAGWLAWPLVSPFLEPLIGGASPEMASMRGGADLAFDGPGLPGAALWIGAVALYFISALMLGAGNPKAAIAYFLGFLADAAVKLALAGGGGDDAARSADITTFGAEAAPFTAGPDPVWLALGALFLVGLLVVLTLRRRRRTRVPGQLAA
;
A
#
# COMPACT_ATOMS: atom_id res chain seq x y z
N MET A 1 9.17 9.50 20.20
CA MET A 1 9.28 8.31 19.30
C MET A 1 8.01 7.49 19.22
N LYS A 2 7.26 7.28 20.32
CA LYS A 2 6.03 6.45 20.32
C LYS A 2 4.95 7.04 19.39
N LEU A 3 4.78 8.37 19.41
CA LEU A 3 3.82 9.07 18.54
C LEU A 3 4.15 8.91 17.05
N LEU A 4 5.39 9.25 16.62
CA LEU A 4 5.83 9.07 15.23
C LEU A 4 5.70 7.63 14.73
N ARG A 5 6.03 6.65 15.58
CA ARG A 5 5.84 5.24 15.26
C ARG A 5 4.36 4.88 15.09
N GLY A 6 3.49 5.39 15.97
CA GLY A 6 2.04 5.23 15.85
C GLY A 6 1.51 5.83 14.56
N ILE A 7 1.95 7.04 14.21
CA ILE A 7 1.59 7.71 12.94
C ILE A 7 2.03 6.88 11.73
N LEU A 8 3.26 6.33 11.73
CA LEU A 8 3.74 5.48 10.64
C LEU A 8 2.94 4.18 10.52
N VAL A 9 2.58 3.55 11.65
CA VAL A 9 1.72 2.36 11.65
C VAL A 9 0.36 2.69 11.03
N LEU A 10 -0.28 3.78 11.46
CA LEU A 10 -1.55 4.22 10.91
C LEU A 10 -1.46 4.54 9.42
N ALA A 11 -0.41 5.23 8.98
CA ALA A 11 -0.19 5.54 7.57
C ALA A 11 -0.04 4.27 6.71
N ILE A 12 0.74 3.29 7.18
CA ILE A 12 0.92 2.02 6.45
C ILE A 12 -0.39 1.23 6.41
N LEU A 13 -1.15 1.18 7.52
CA LEU A 13 -2.43 0.48 7.56
C LEU A 13 -3.48 1.16 6.68
N ALA A 14 -3.55 2.49 6.69
CA ALA A 14 -4.45 3.23 5.81
C ALA A 14 -4.13 2.94 4.34
N TYR A 15 -2.85 2.93 3.98
CA TYR A 15 -2.43 2.61 2.63
C TYR A 15 -2.70 1.15 2.24
N ALA A 16 -2.42 0.19 3.13
CA ALA A 16 -2.70 -1.22 2.90
C ALA A 16 -4.21 -1.50 2.79
N GLY A 17 -5.02 -0.84 3.61
CA GLY A 17 -6.48 -0.91 3.56
C GLY A 17 -7.04 -0.29 2.28
N TRP A 18 -6.46 0.81 1.82
CA TRP A 18 -6.80 1.42 0.53
C TRP A 18 -6.45 0.49 -0.64
N LEU A 19 -5.25 -0.11 -0.63
CA LEU A 19 -4.87 -1.13 -1.62
C LEU A 19 -5.83 -2.31 -1.59
N ALA A 20 -6.21 -2.80 -0.41
CA ALA A 20 -7.11 -3.94 -0.24
C ALA A 20 -8.59 -3.61 -0.50
N TRP A 21 -8.94 -2.35 -0.73
CA TRP A 21 -10.32 -1.90 -0.86
C TRP A 21 -11.12 -2.66 -1.93
N PRO A 22 -10.60 -2.95 -3.14
CA PRO A 22 -11.33 -3.73 -4.15
C PRO A 22 -11.74 -5.13 -3.68
N LEU A 23 -11.02 -5.70 -2.69
CA LEU A 23 -11.34 -7.00 -2.11
C LEU A 23 -12.38 -6.90 -0.99
N VAL A 24 -12.37 -5.80 -0.25
CA VAL A 24 -13.23 -5.60 0.92
C VAL A 24 -14.56 -4.95 0.55
N SER A 25 -14.57 -4.06 -0.43
CA SER A 25 -15.75 -3.29 -0.83
C SER A 25 -16.95 -4.16 -1.22
N PRO A 26 -16.82 -5.29 -1.95
CA PRO A 26 -17.98 -6.09 -2.33
C PRO A 26 -18.71 -6.72 -1.14
N PHE A 27 -18.00 -6.93 -0.02
CA PHE A 27 -18.58 -7.44 1.22
C PHE A 27 -19.22 -6.33 2.06
N LEU A 28 -18.76 -5.08 1.89
CA LEU A 28 -19.30 -3.92 2.59
C LEU A 28 -20.45 -3.24 1.82
N GLU A 29 -20.55 -3.42 0.51
CA GLU A 29 -21.58 -2.83 -0.34
C GLU A 29 -23.02 -3.20 0.06
N PRO A 30 -23.32 -4.46 0.46
CA PRO A 30 -24.62 -4.81 1.02
C PRO A 30 -24.93 -4.08 2.33
N LEU A 31 -23.90 -3.73 3.11
CA LEU A 31 -24.04 -3.06 4.41
C LEU A 31 -24.15 -1.53 4.26
N ILE A 32 -23.46 -0.94 3.29
CA ILE A 32 -23.29 0.52 3.15
C ILE A 32 -24.12 1.10 1.99
N GLY A 33 -24.31 0.34 0.91
CA GLY A 33 -24.93 0.80 -0.34
C GLY A 33 -26.20 0.07 -0.76
N GLY A 34 -26.62 -0.99 -0.04
CA GLY A 34 -27.85 -1.74 -0.31
C GLY A 34 -27.86 -2.53 -1.63
N ALA A 35 -26.71 -2.68 -2.29
CA ALA A 35 -26.56 -3.46 -3.51
C ALA A 35 -26.52 -4.97 -3.22
N SER A 36 -27.00 -5.80 -4.14
CA SER A 36 -26.94 -7.26 -3.99
C SER A 36 -25.49 -7.75 -4.08
N PRO A 37 -25.08 -8.76 -3.27
CA PRO A 37 -23.73 -9.32 -3.30
C PRO A 37 -23.27 -9.80 -4.69
N GLU A 38 -24.24 -10.20 -5.52
CA GLU A 38 -24.03 -10.68 -6.89
C GLU A 38 -23.61 -9.55 -7.85
N MET A 39 -24.20 -8.35 -7.74
CA MET A 39 -23.78 -7.19 -8.55
C MET A 39 -22.43 -6.63 -8.09
N ALA A 40 -22.17 -6.65 -6.78
CA ALA A 40 -20.91 -6.19 -6.20
C ALA A 40 -19.73 -7.13 -6.55
N SER A 41 -19.96 -8.46 -6.57
CA SER A 41 -18.96 -9.44 -6.97
C SER A 41 -18.67 -9.47 -8.46
N MET A 42 -19.66 -9.18 -9.32
CA MET A 42 -19.42 -9.00 -10.76
C MET A 42 -18.54 -7.79 -11.08
N ARG A 43 -18.59 -6.72 -10.26
CA ARG A 43 -17.71 -5.55 -10.38
C ARG A 43 -16.31 -5.82 -9.82
N GLY A 44 -16.22 -6.35 -8.60
CA GLY A 44 -14.94 -6.62 -7.94
C GLY A 44 -14.15 -7.79 -8.54
N GLY A 45 -14.82 -8.77 -9.14
CA GLY A 45 -14.21 -9.94 -9.78
C GLY A 45 -13.73 -9.71 -11.22
N ALA A 46 -14.34 -8.76 -11.95
CA ALA A 46 -13.98 -8.47 -13.33
C ALA A 46 -12.67 -7.67 -13.48
N ASP A 47 -12.25 -6.93 -12.46
CA ASP A 47 -10.99 -6.16 -12.48
C ASP A 47 -9.76 -6.92 -11.94
N LEU A 48 -9.96 -8.16 -11.45
CA LEU A 48 -8.87 -9.08 -11.12
C LEU A 48 -8.43 -9.93 -12.33
N ALA A 49 -9.07 -9.75 -13.50
CA ALA A 49 -8.62 -10.29 -14.77
C ALA A 49 -7.42 -9.47 -15.27
N PHE A 50 -6.26 -9.73 -14.67
CA PHE A 50 -4.96 -9.34 -15.21
C PHE A 50 -4.75 -10.11 -16.53
N ASP A 51 -5.24 -9.56 -17.63
CA ASP A 51 -5.23 -10.19 -18.98
C ASP A 51 -3.85 -10.10 -19.66
N GLY A 52 -2.80 -10.43 -18.89
CA GLY A 52 -1.45 -10.70 -19.36
C GLY A 52 -1.03 -12.10 -18.91
N PRO A 53 -0.02 -12.73 -19.52
CA PRO A 53 0.35 -14.11 -19.24
C PRO A 53 0.91 -14.25 -17.81
N GLY A 54 0.02 -14.47 -16.85
CA GLY A 54 0.30 -15.19 -15.63
C GLY A 54 -0.36 -14.67 -14.35
N LEU A 55 -0.51 -15.63 -13.45
CA LEU A 55 -0.64 -15.51 -11.99
C LEU A 55 0.29 -14.50 -11.25
N PRO A 56 1.43 -13.95 -11.78
CA PRO A 56 2.30 -13.07 -11.00
C PRO A 56 1.68 -11.75 -10.53
N GLY A 57 0.82 -11.10 -11.32
CA GLY A 57 0.31 -9.76 -10.98
C GLY A 57 -0.54 -9.75 -9.71
N ALA A 58 -1.57 -10.61 -9.68
CA ALA A 58 -2.42 -10.78 -8.51
C ALA A 58 -1.61 -11.29 -7.30
N ALA A 59 -0.67 -12.23 -7.50
CA ALA A 59 0.18 -12.72 -6.41
C ALA A 59 1.10 -11.63 -5.82
N LEU A 60 1.67 -10.77 -6.67
CA LEU A 60 2.49 -9.63 -6.25
C LEU A 60 1.66 -8.59 -5.50
N TRP A 61 0.44 -8.32 -5.96
CA TRP A 61 -0.47 -7.39 -5.28
C TRP A 61 -0.92 -7.92 -3.91
N ILE A 62 -1.38 -9.18 -3.83
CA ILE A 62 -1.73 -9.83 -2.55
C ILE A 62 -0.51 -9.84 -1.63
N GLY A 63 0.66 -10.18 -2.18
CA GLY A 63 1.93 -10.18 -1.46
C GLY A 63 2.26 -8.78 -0.91
N ALA A 64 2.09 -7.73 -1.70
CA ALA A 64 2.33 -6.35 -1.30
C ALA A 64 1.43 -5.93 -0.13
N VAL A 65 0.12 -6.20 -0.24
CA VAL A 65 -0.86 -5.94 0.83
C VAL A 65 -0.47 -6.67 2.12
N ALA A 66 -0.23 -7.98 2.04
CA ALA A 66 0.16 -8.80 3.18
C ALA A 66 1.45 -8.29 3.83
N LEU A 67 2.45 -7.94 3.03
CA LEU A 67 3.74 -7.42 3.50
C LEU A 67 3.61 -6.05 4.18
N TYR A 68 2.72 -5.16 3.70
CA TYR A 68 2.44 -3.90 4.38
C TYR A 68 1.75 -4.12 5.73
N PHE A 69 0.77 -5.02 5.82
CA PHE A 69 0.15 -5.37 7.10
C PHE A 69 1.17 -5.96 8.08
N ILE A 70 1.97 -6.94 7.64
CA ILE A 70 3.03 -7.53 8.45
C ILE A 70 4.01 -6.45 8.91
N SER A 71 4.42 -5.56 8.01
CA SER A 71 5.29 -4.44 8.33
C SER A 71 4.71 -3.53 9.41
N ALA A 72 3.44 -3.14 9.29
CA ALA A 72 2.75 -2.30 10.28
C ALA A 72 2.70 -2.97 11.67
N LEU A 73 2.32 -4.25 11.73
CA LEU A 73 2.28 -5.03 12.98
C LEU A 73 3.66 -5.14 13.62
N MET A 74 4.68 -5.46 12.81
CA MET A 74 6.07 -5.54 13.26
C MET A 74 6.59 -4.17 13.73
N LEU A 75 6.23 -3.09 13.05
CA LEU A 75 6.60 -1.72 13.43
C LEU A 75 5.93 -1.32 14.75
N GLY A 76 4.67 -1.69 14.96
CA GLY A 76 3.95 -1.51 16.22
C GLY A 76 4.62 -2.22 17.40
N ALA A 77 5.03 -3.47 17.20
CA ALA A 77 5.86 -4.23 18.14
C ALA A 77 7.29 -3.63 18.30
N GLY A 78 7.71 -2.79 17.36
CA GLY A 78 9.02 -2.15 17.32
C GLY A 78 10.15 -3.10 16.90
N ASN A 79 9.80 -4.10 16.10
CA ASN A 79 10.72 -5.06 15.50
C ASN A 79 11.46 -4.41 14.32
N PRO A 80 12.80 -4.43 14.29
CA PRO A 80 13.58 -3.83 13.20
C PRO A 80 13.39 -4.50 11.84
N LYS A 81 12.91 -5.75 11.80
CA LYS A 81 12.60 -6.45 10.55
C LYS A 81 11.39 -5.84 9.82
N ALA A 82 10.63 -4.93 10.45
CA ALA A 82 9.54 -4.19 9.81
C ALA A 82 9.99 -3.43 8.55
N ALA A 83 11.20 -2.86 8.54
CA ALA A 83 11.73 -2.20 7.35
C ALA A 83 11.89 -3.16 6.17
N ILE A 84 12.32 -4.40 6.42
CA ILE A 84 12.49 -5.40 5.37
C ILE A 84 11.12 -5.76 4.77
N ALA A 85 10.14 -6.07 5.61
CA ALA A 85 8.77 -6.34 5.16
C ALA A 85 8.19 -5.15 4.38
N TYR A 86 8.41 -3.92 4.85
CA TYR A 86 7.99 -2.71 4.16
C TYR A 86 8.58 -2.62 2.74
N PHE A 87 9.91 -2.75 2.61
CA PHE A 87 10.56 -2.61 1.31
C PHE A 87 10.21 -3.74 0.34
N LEU A 88 10.01 -4.97 0.82
CA LEU A 88 9.51 -6.04 -0.04
C LEU A 88 8.08 -5.73 -0.53
N GLY A 89 7.20 -5.24 0.34
CA GLY A 89 5.85 -4.84 -0.05
C GLY A 89 5.86 -3.68 -1.05
N PHE A 90 6.74 -2.70 -0.84
CA PHE A 90 6.96 -1.58 -1.76
C PHE A 90 7.47 -2.03 -3.12
N LEU A 91 8.45 -2.95 -3.18
CA LEU A 91 8.97 -3.45 -4.45
C LEU A 91 7.91 -4.22 -5.24
N ALA A 92 7.11 -5.05 -4.56
CA ALA A 92 6.01 -5.75 -5.19
C ALA A 92 4.95 -4.78 -5.75
N ASP A 93 4.54 -3.78 -4.96
CA ASP A 93 3.60 -2.73 -5.38
C ASP A 93 4.15 -1.90 -6.55
N ALA A 94 5.42 -1.53 -6.51
CA ALA A 94 6.09 -0.80 -7.58
C ALA A 94 6.16 -1.63 -8.87
N ALA A 95 6.46 -2.92 -8.78
CA ALA A 95 6.49 -3.81 -9.93
C ALA A 95 5.12 -3.91 -10.60
N VAL A 96 4.05 -4.04 -9.81
CA VAL A 96 2.66 -4.05 -10.32
C VAL A 96 2.33 -2.73 -11.01
N LYS A 97 2.61 -1.59 -10.37
CA LYS A 97 2.33 -0.26 -10.95
C LYS A 97 3.11 0.02 -12.23
N LEU A 98 4.38 -0.38 -12.28
CA LEU A 98 5.22 -0.22 -13.46
C LEU A 98 4.78 -1.14 -14.60
N ALA A 99 4.35 -2.37 -14.29
CA ALA A 99 3.79 -3.27 -15.28
C ALA A 99 2.50 -2.71 -15.91
N LEU A 100 1.62 -2.13 -15.09
CA LEU A 100 0.39 -1.49 -15.55
C LEU A 100 0.67 -0.19 -16.33
N ALA A 101 1.62 0.63 -15.89
CA ALA A 101 2.00 1.86 -16.58
C ALA A 101 2.61 1.62 -17.98
N GLY A 102 3.23 0.46 -18.20
CA GLY A 102 3.81 0.06 -19.49
C GLY A 102 2.82 -0.53 -20.51
N GLY A 103 1.57 -0.83 -20.11
CA GLY A 103 0.57 -1.56 -20.90
C GLY A 103 -0.14 -0.78 -22.01
N GLY A 104 -0.11 0.56 -21.97
CA GLY A 104 -0.62 1.43 -23.04
C GLY A 104 -2.11 1.83 -22.92
N GLY A 105 -2.34 3.16 -22.94
CA GLY A 105 -3.55 3.83 -23.42
C GLY A 105 -4.85 3.65 -22.62
N ASP A 106 -5.44 2.46 -22.69
CA ASP A 106 -6.81 2.22 -22.23
C ASP A 106 -6.87 1.73 -20.76
N ASP A 107 -5.81 1.10 -20.27
CA ASP A 107 -5.66 0.72 -18.86
C ASP A 107 -5.37 1.91 -17.94
N ALA A 108 -4.99 3.06 -18.50
CA ALA A 108 -4.81 4.29 -17.75
C ALA A 108 -6.14 4.84 -17.20
N ALA A 109 -7.26 4.57 -17.88
CA ALA A 109 -8.60 4.91 -17.39
C ALA A 109 -9.06 3.98 -16.26
N ARG A 110 -8.66 2.70 -16.29
CA ARG A 110 -8.92 1.71 -15.22
C ARG A 110 -8.02 1.90 -14.00
N SER A 111 -6.74 2.24 -14.26
CA SER A 111 -5.75 2.61 -13.24
C SER A 111 -6.09 3.96 -12.62
N ALA A 112 -6.67 4.87 -13.40
CA ALA A 112 -7.34 6.05 -12.87
C ALA A 112 -8.41 5.57 -11.90
N ASP A 113 -9.38 4.73 -12.29
CA ASP A 113 -10.48 4.27 -11.42
C ASP A 113 -10.03 3.70 -10.04
N ILE A 114 -9.02 2.83 -10.02
CA ILE A 114 -8.42 2.30 -8.76
C ILE A 114 -7.72 3.41 -7.94
N THR A 115 -7.15 4.41 -8.60
CA THR A 115 -6.54 5.59 -7.97
C THR A 115 -7.51 6.77 -7.73
N THR A 116 -8.73 6.71 -8.27
CA THR A 116 -9.63 7.85 -8.51
C THR A 116 -10.84 7.90 -7.56
N PHE A 117 -11.02 6.93 -6.67
CA PHE A 117 -12.02 7.01 -5.59
C PHE A 117 -11.84 8.21 -4.61
N GLY A 118 -10.89 9.12 -4.86
CA GLY A 118 -10.77 10.42 -4.17
C GLY A 118 -10.47 11.62 -5.08
N ALA A 119 -10.62 11.51 -6.40
CA ALA A 119 -10.23 12.55 -7.36
C ALA A 119 -11.39 13.39 -7.92
N GLU A 120 -12.57 13.40 -7.31
CA GLU A 120 -13.65 14.32 -7.69
C GLU A 120 -13.44 15.77 -7.21
N ALA A 121 -12.20 16.15 -6.85
CA ALA A 121 -11.87 17.52 -6.47
C ALA A 121 -10.51 17.96 -7.02
N ALA A 122 -10.43 18.17 -8.34
CA ALA A 122 -9.81 19.35 -8.99
C ALA A 122 -9.31 19.02 -10.40
N PRO A 123 -9.40 19.98 -11.35
CA PRO A 123 -8.75 19.87 -12.65
C PRO A 123 -7.25 20.13 -12.47
N PHE A 124 -6.47 19.09 -12.19
CA PHE A 124 -5.01 19.18 -12.13
C PHE A 124 -4.40 18.67 -13.44
N THR A 125 -4.51 19.49 -14.50
CA THR A 125 -3.79 19.24 -15.75
C THR A 125 -2.38 19.85 -15.65
N ALA A 126 -1.36 19.02 -15.96
CA ALA A 126 0.09 19.29 -15.96
C ALA A 126 0.89 19.07 -14.64
N GLY A 127 0.44 18.17 -13.76
CA GLY A 127 1.28 17.65 -12.66
C GLY A 127 2.22 16.52 -13.08
N PRO A 128 3.29 16.23 -12.30
CA PRO A 128 4.08 15.01 -12.48
C PRO A 128 3.17 13.78 -12.41
N ASP A 129 3.48 12.76 -13.21
CA ASP A 129 2.67 11.55 -13.32
C ASP A 129 2.37 10.95 -11.92
N PRO A 130 1.09 10.70 -11.61
CA PRO A 130 0.64 10.29 -10.28
C PRO A 130 1.30 8.99 -9.78
N VAL A 131 1.74 8.11 -10.69
CA VAL A 131 2.46 6.88 -10.32
C VAL A 131 3.79 7.22 -9.63
N TRP A 132 4.55 8.16 -10.19
CA TRP A 132 5.83 8.59 -9.64
C TRP A 132 5.67 9.36 -8.34
N LEU A 133 4.60 10.13 -8.20
CA LEU A 133 4.24 10.79 -6.95
C LEU A 133 3.94 9.78 -5.84
N ALA A 134 3.12 8.77 -6.14
CA ALA A 134 2.81 7.71 -5.18
C ALA A 134 4.08 6.93 -4.77
N LEU A 135 4.92 6.53 -5.73
CA LEU A 135 6.17 5.83 -5.46
C LEU A 135 7.14 6.68 -4.63
N GLY A 136 7.27 7.98 -4.95
CA GLY A 136 8.09 8.91 -4.20
C GLY A 136 7.61 9.08 -2.75
N ALA A 137 6.30 9.25 -2.55
CA ALA A 137 5.71 9.36 -1.22
C ALA A 137 5.92 8.08 -0.38
N LEU A 138 5.69 6.91 -0.98
CA LEU A 138 5.95 5.62 -0.34
C LEU A 138 7.43 5.44 0.01
N PHE A 139 8.33 5.81 -0.89
CA PHE A 139 9.76 5.75 -0.60
C PHE A 139 10.14 6.61 0.62
N LEU A 140 9.58 7.82 0.74
CA LEU A 140 9.78 8.68 1.91
C LEU A 140 9.26 8.05 3.20
N VAL A 141 8.10 7.39 3.17
CA VAL A 141 7.56 6.63 4.30
C VAL A 141 8.52 5.49 4.68
N GLY A 142 9.05 4.74 3.72
CA GLY A 142 10.06 3.71 3.96
C GLY A 142 11.32 4.26 4.62
N LEU A 143 11.80 5.42 4.18
CA LEU A 143 12.94 6.11 4.79
C LEU A 143 12.64 6.48 6.26
N LEU A 144 11.45 6.99 6.55
CA LEU A 144 10.98 7.28 7.91
C LEU A 144 10.93 6.03 8.79
N VAL A 145 10.50 4.88 8.25
CA VAL A 145 10.53 3.58 8.95
C VAL A 145 11.98 3.21 9.31
N VAL A 146 12.93 3.33 8.38
CA VAL A 146 14.35 3.06 8.66
C VAL A 146 14.91 4.00 9.73
N LEU A 147 14.63 5.30 9.62
CA LEU A 147 15.13 6.32 10.55
C LEU A 147 14.61 6.11 11.96
N THR A 148 13.32 5.77 12.12
CA THR A 148 12.72 5.48 13.42
C THR A 148 13.34 4.24 14.07
N LEU A 149 13.64 3.21 13.29
CA LEU A 149 14.31 1.99 13.78
C LEU A 149 15.79 2.24 14.13
N ARG A 150 16.52 3.00 13.29
CA ARG A 150 17.94 3.31 13.51
C ARG A 150 18.17 4.17 14.75
N ARG A 151 17.30 5.15 15.00
CA ARG A 151 17.37 5.98 16.21
C ARG A 151 17.20 5.15 17.49
N ARG A 152 16.37 4.11 17.48
CA ARG A 152 16.16 3.21 18.64
C ARG A 152 17.38 2.33 18.95
N ARG A 153 18.19 1.98 17.95
CA ARG A 153 19.45 1.24 18.17
C ARG A 153 20.51 2.13 18.84
N ARG A 154 20.59 3.41 18.46
CA ARG A 154 21.55 4.36 19.04
C ARG A 154 21.29 4.68 20.50
N THR A 155 20.04 4.55 20.97
CA THR A 155 19.68 4.80 22.37
C THR A 155 20.00 3.63 23.32
N ARG A 156 20.44 2.47 22.81
CA ARG A 156 20.93 1.38 23.66
C ARG A 156 22.42 1.61 23.92
N VAL A 157 22.73 2.37 24.97
CA VAL A 157 24.11 2.52 25.45
C VAL A 157 24.56 1.18 26.04
N PRO A 158 25.64 0.55 25.53
CA PRO A 158 26.27 -0.58 26.20
C PRO A 158 26.95 -0.05 27.47
N GLY A 159 26.52 -0.47 28.66
CA GLY A 159 27.26 -0.18 29.90
C GLY A 159 26.47 0.08 31.19
N GLN A 160 25.14 0.17 31.19
CA GLN A 160 24.38 0.47 32.43
C GLN A 160 23.97 -0.77 33.26
N LEU A 161 24.80 -1.82 33.28
CA LEU A 161 24.66 -2.94 34.23
C LEU A 161 25.91 -3.11 35.12
N ALA A 162 26.74 -2.07 35.23
CA ALA A 162 27.88 -2.05 36.13
C ALA A 162 27.84 -0.76 36.98
N ALA A 163 27.03 -0.78 38.04
CA ALA A 163 27.19 -0.01 39.26
C ALA A 163 26.25 -0.57 40.33
#